data_AF-A0A929WVZ1-F1
#
_entry.id   AF-A0A929WVZ1-F1
#
_cell.length_a   1.000
_cell.length_b   1.000
_cell.length_c   1.000
_cell.angle_alpha   90.00
_cell.angle_beta   90.00
_cell.angle_gamma   90.00
#
_symmetry.space_group_name_H-M   'P 1'
#
loop_
_entity.id
_entity.type
_entity.pdbx_description
1 polymer ?
#
loop_
_entity_poly.entity_id
_entity_poly.type
_entity_poly.pdbx_seq_one_letter_code
_entity_poly.pdbx_strand_id
1 'polypeptide(L)' 'LIGETADDENNKPVKPQRTHWDMLLERRSIEELEVVLNEQLTAYREGRLRPEGSYRKG' A
#
# COMPACT_ATOMS: atom_id res chain seq x y z
N LEU A 1 24.08 -35.95 27.02
CA LEU A 1 24.26 -34.58 27.51
C LEU A 1 23.52 -33.68 26.54
N ILE A 2 22.59 -32.90 27.08
CA ILE A 2 21.60 -32.02 26.42
C ILE A 2 22.29 -30.84 25.72
N GLY A 3 21.62 -30.26 24.73
CA GLY A 3 21.94 -28.94 24.17
C GLY A 3 21.40 -28.81 22.75
N GLU A 4 20.09 -28.99 22.52
CA GLU A 4 19.08 -27.92 22.58
C GLU A 4 18.98 -27.16 21.25
N THR A 5 17.75 -27.04 20.80
CA THR A 5 17.26 -26.76 19.45
C THR A 5 17.66 -25.37 18.94
N ALA A 6 18.37 -25.31 17.82
CA ALA A 6 18.57 -24.07 17.05
C ALA A 6 17.39 -23.79 16.08
N ASP A 7 16.17 -24.16 16.47
CA ASP A 7 14.93 -23.94 15.69
C ASP A 7 14.10 -22.74 16.21
N ASP A 8 14.61 -21.97 17.17
CA ASP A 8 13.84 -20.89 17.83
C ASP A 8 14.09 -19.46 17.31
N GLU A 9 15.02 -19.24 16.37
CA GLU A 9 15.25 -17.89 15.82
C GLU A 9 14.35 -17.54 14.63
N ASN A 10 13.80 -18.55 13.92
CA ASN A 10 13.03 -18.33 12.70
C ASN A 10 11.52 -18.12 12.94
N ASN A 11 11.08 -18.18 14.21
CA ASN A 11 9.67 -18.06 14.59
C ASN A 11 9.39 -16.78 15.40
N LYS A 12 10.27 -15.78 15.31
CA LYS A 12 9.97 -14.44 15.80
C LYS A 12 9.00 -13.82 14.79
N PRO A 13 7.74 -13.49 15.16
CA PRO A 13 6.83 -12.82 14.25
C PRO A 13 7.48 -11.51 13.82
N VAL A 14 7.98 -11.47 12.58
CA VAL A 14 8.54 -10.26 11.99
C VAL A 14 7.38 -9.27 11.92
N LYS A 15 7.51 -8.14 12.62
CA LYS A 15 6.49 -7.09 12.56
C LYS A 15 6.27 -6.77 11.08
N PRO A 16 5.01 -6.75 10.58
CA PRO A 16 4.77 -6.46 9.19
C PRO A 16 5.41 -5.12 8.87
N GLN A 17 6.21 -5.09 7.80
CA GLN A 17 6.78 -3.85 7.32
C GLN A 17 5.64 -2.89 6.99
N ARG A 18 5.79 -1.61 7.38
CA ARG A 18 4.84 -0.58 7.00
C ARG A 18 4.79 -0.49 5.48
N THR A 19 3.60 -0.59 4.94
CA THR A 19 3.35 -0.44 3.51
C THR A 19 3.18 1.04 3.15
N HIS A 20 3.26 1.36 1.86
CA HIS A 20 2.91 2.71 1.37
C HIS A 20 1.47 3.10 1.73
N TRP A 21 0.58 2.10 1.82
CA TRP A 21 -0.80 2.26 2.24
C TRP A 21 -0.90 2.64 3.73
N ASP A 22 -0.15 1.98 4.61
CA ASP A 22 -0.13 2.32 6.03
C ASP A 22 0.33 3.77 6.24
N MET A 23 1.39 4.17 5.55
CA MET A 23 1.87 5.56 5.59
C MET A 23 0.84 6.55 5.02
N LEU A 24 0.03 6.13 4.04
CA LEU A 24 -1.03 6.97 3.46
C LEU A 24 -2.16 7.17 4.46
N LEU A 25 -2.60 6.11 5.13
CA LEU A 25 -3.62 6.17 6.19
C LEU A 25 -3.15 6.95 7.42
N GLU A 26 -1.84 7.03 7.68
CA GLU A 26 -1.30 7.90 8.72
C GLU A 26 -1.52 9.41 8.45
N ARG A 27 -1.77 9.81 7.19
CA ARG A 27 -1.88 11.23 6.77
C ARG A 27 -3.16 11.60 6.02
N ARG A 28 -3.99 10.62 5.68
CA ARG A 28 -5.23 10.79 4.92
C ARG A 28 -6.35 9.98 5.57
N SER A 29 -7.54 10.57 5.66
CA SER A 29 -8.72 9.80 6.03
C SER A 29 -9.23 8.98 4.83
N ILE A 30 -10.01 7.94 5.12
CA ILE A 30 -10.69 7.17 4.06
C ILE A 30 -11.61 8.07 3.23
N GLU A 31 -12.33 9.00 3.86
CA GLU A 31 -13.23 9.94 3.17
C GLU A 31 -12.46 10.82 2.16
N GLU A 32 -11.27 11.33 2.52
CA GLU A 32 -10.43 12.09 1.59
C GLU A 32 -9.97 11.24 0.40
N LEU A 33 -9.65 9.96 0.65
CA LEU A 33 -9.25 9.03 -0.42
C LEU A 33 -10.42 8.72 -1.35
N GLU A 34 -11.64 8.60 -0.82
CA GLU A 34 -12.85 8.41 -1.63
C GLU A 34 -13.14 9.62 -2.52
N VAL A 35 -12.94 10.84 -2.03
CA VAL A 35 -13.08 12.05 -2.85
C VAL A 35 -12.11 12.03 -4.04
N VAL A 36 -10.81 11.80 -3.78
CA VAL A 36 -9.79 11.75 -4.84
C VAL A 36 -10.06 10.60 -5.82
N LEU A 37 -10.51 9.45 -5.33
CA LEU A 37 -10.88 8.33 -6.18
C LEU A 37 -12.03 8.71 -7.13
N ASN A 38 -13.06 9.38 -6.62
CA ASN A 38 -14.20 9.83 -7.43
C ASN A 38 -13.79 10.87 -8.48
N GLU A 39 -12.88 11.79 -8.16
CA GLU A 39 -12.32 12.75 -9.11
C GLU A 39 -11.60 12.03 -10.25
N GLN A 40 -10.74 11.07 -9.93
CA GLN A 40 -9.99 10.27 -10.91
C GLN A 40 -10.94 9.43 -11.78
N LEU A 41 -11.95 8.80 -11.19
CA LEU A 41 -12.96 8.04 -11.93
C LEU A 41 -13.79 8.94 -12.85
N THR A 42 -14.13 10.15 -12.40
CA THR A 42 -14.86 11.13 -13.22
C THR A 42 -14.02 11.53 -14.42
N ALA A 43 -12.76 11.93 -14.21
CA ALA A 43 -11.87 12.30 -15.28
C ALA A 43 -11.59 11.13 -16.26
N TYR A 44 -11.55 9.89 -15.76
CA TYR A 44 -11.49 8.69 -16.59
C TYR A 44 -12.73 8.51 -17.46
N ARG A 45 -13.93 8.63 -16.88
CA ARG A 45 -15.21 8.52 -17.61
C ARG A 45 -15.38 9.64 -18.64
N GLU A 46 -14.87 10.83 -18.36
CA GLU A 46 -14.83 11.97 -19.29
C GLU A 46 -13.81 11.79 -20.43
N GLY A 47 -13.03 10.71 -20.43
CA GLY A 47 -11.98 10.46 -21.42
C GLY A 47 -10.77 11.38 -21.28
N ARG A 48 -10.65 12.11 -20.16
CA ARG A 48 -9.50 12.98 -19.84
C ARG A 48 -8.32 12.19 -19.30
N LEU A 49 -8.58 11.04 -18.68
CA LEU A 49 -7.58 10.03 -18.33
C LEU A 49 -7.60 8.92 -19.37
N ARG A 50 -6.46 8.70 -20.06
CA ARG A 50 -6.28 7.53 -20.91
C ARG A 50 -6.07 6.29 -20.02
N PRO A 51 -6.70 5.14 -20.34
CA PRO A 51 -6.38 3.90 -19.65
C PRO A 51 -4.92 3.55 -19.93
N GLU A 52 -4.11 3.64 -18.88
CA GLU A 52 -2.78 3.07 -18.73
C GLU A 52 -1.65 3.62 -19.62
N GLY A 53 -0.69 4.30 -18.99
CA GLY A 53 0.64 4.54 -19.56
C GLY A 53 1.36 5.82 -19.11
N SER A 54 0.66 6.83 -18.59
CA SER A 54 1.27 8.14 -18.27
C SER A 54 1.94 8.22 -16.89
N TYR A 55 1.74 7.24 -16.01
CA TYR A 55 2.54 7.09 -14.78
C TYR A 55 3.90 6.39 -15.04
N ARG A 56 4.40 6.39 -16.29
CA ARG A 56 5.83 6.14 -16.53
C ARG A 56 6.61 7.37 -16.06
N LYS A 57 6.97 7.31 -14.79
CA LYS A 57 8.08 8.00 -14.15
C LYS A 57 9.26 8.05 -15.14
N GLY A 58 9.72 9.27 -15.45
CA GLY A 58 11.01 9.48 -16.12
C GLY A 58 12.17 8.98 -15.27
#